data_AF-A0A453JXK3-F1
#
_entry.id   AF-A0A453JXK3-F1
#
_cell.length_a   1.000
_cell.length_b   1.000
_cell.length_c   1.000
_cell.angle_alpha   90.00
_cell.angle_beta   90.00
_cell.angle_gamma   90.00
#
_symmetry.space_group_name_H-M   'P 1'
#
loop_
_entity.id
_entity.type
_entity.pdbx_description
1 polymer ?
#
loop_
_entity_poly.entity_id
_entity_poly.type
_entity_poly.pdbx_seq_one_letter_code
_entity_poly.pdbx_strand_id
1 'polypeptide(L)' 'SARTAYAAKFWGRQVVPTAEFTWKSRAPAPCRFFTWLAIQDRCWTSDRLARRGLDHQDCCPMCSQAEESINHILL' A
#
# COMPACT_ATOMS: atom_id res chain seq x y z
N SER A 1 -0.50 34.59 1.44
CA SER A 1 -1.83 34.35 2.05
C SER A 1 -2.01 32.86 2.31
N ALA A 2 -2.78 32.46 3.33
CA ALA A 2 -3.03 31.04 3.64
C ALA A 2 -3.66 30.28 2.46
N ARG A 3 -4.51 30.95 1.66
CA ARG A 3 -5.18 30.35 0.48
C ARG A 3 -4.19 29.85 -0.57
N THR A 4 -3.19 30.66 -0.91
CA THR A 4 -2.19 30.30 -1.93
C THR A 4 -1.26 29.20 -1.43
N ALA A 5 -0.91 29.22 -0.14
CA ALA A 5 -0.13 28.15 0.49
C ALA A 5 -0.88 26.79 0.49
N TYR A 6 -2.19 26.79 0.79
CA TYR A 6 -3.01 25.59 0.72
C TYR A 6 -3.09 25.06 -0.72
N ALA A 7 -3.35 25.91 -1.71
CA ALA A 7 -3.37 25.50 -3.11
C ALA A 7 -2.04 24.86 -3.55
N ALA A 8 -0.91 25.50 -3.23
CA ALA A 8 0.42 24.98 -3.54
C ALA A 8 0.70 23.61 -2.89
N LYS A 9 0.21 23.37 -1.67
CA LYS A 9 0.34 22.07 -0.99
C LYS A 9 -0.30 20.92 -1.78
N PHE A 10 -1.39 21.18 -2.51
CA PHE A 10 -2.12 20.14 -3.25
C PHE A 10 -1.87 20.15 -4.76
N TRP A 11 -0.94 20.96 -5.25
CA TRP A 11 -0.66 21.08 -6.69
C TRP A 11 -0.26 19.75 -7.34
N GLY A 12 0.40 18.85 -6.60
CA GLY A 12 0.79 17.51 -7.06
C GLY A 12 -0.16 16.38 -6.65
N ARG A 13 -1.40 16.68 -6.22
CA ARG A 13 -2.32 15.64 -5.74
C ARG A 13 -2.77 14.74 -6.89
N GLN A 14 -2.34 13.48 -6.86
CA GLN A 14 -2.93 12.44 -7.71
C GLN A 14 -4.19 11.86 -7.07
N VAL A 15 -5.25 11.72 -7.88
CA VAL A 15 -6.48 11.03 -7.48
C VAL A 15 -6.35 9.58 -7.94
N VAL A 16 -6.19 8.65 -6.98
CA VAL A 16 -6.22 7.23 -7.29
C VAL A 16 -7.67 6.74 -7.28
N PRO A 17 -8.15 6.03 -8.31
CA PRO A 17 -9.56 5.62 -8.42
C PRO A 17 -10.06 4.79 -7.23
N THR A 18 -9.17 4.00 -6.63
CA THR A 18 -9.50 3.13 -5.49
C THR A 18 -9.58 3.87 -4.16
N ALA A 19 -9.11 5.13 -4.06
CA ALA A 19 -9.14 5.89 -2.80
C ALA A 19 -10.55 6.02 -2.25
N GLU A 20 -11.50 6.39 -3.10
CA GLU A 20 -12.89 6.59 -2.68
C GLU A 20 -13.49 5.27 -2.15
N PHE A 21 -13.26 4.17 -2.87
CA PHE A 21 -13.72 2.85 -2.47
C PHE A 21 -13.13 2.42 -1.12
N THR A 22 -11.81 2.55 -0.93
CA THR A 22 -11.14 2.18 0.33
C THR A 22 -11.65 3.01 1.51
N TRP A 23 -11.72 4.33 1.36
CA TRP A 23 -12.03 5.23 2.47
C TRP A 23 -13.54 5.31 2.79
N LYS A 24 -14.42 5.14 1.80
CA LYS A 24 -15.88 5.07 2.00
C LYS A 24 -16.37 3.71 2.48
N SER A 25 -15.53 2.67 2.46
CA SER A 25 -15.92 1.36 2.98
C SER A 25 -16.35 1.43 4.46
N ARG A 26 -17.31 0.59 4.84
CA ARG A 26 -17.78 0.46 6.24
C ARG A 26 -16.82 -0.36 7.11
N ALA A 27 -15.66 -0.74 6.58
CA ALA A 27 -14.68 -1.55 7.28
C ALA A 27 -14.04 -0.76 8.45
N PRO A 28 -13.59 -1.46 9.50
CA PRO A 28 -12.81 -0.85 10.57
C PRO A 28 -11.62 -0.05 10.02
N ALA A 29 -11.21 0.99 10.75
CA ALA A 29 -10.09 1.83 10.34
C ALA A 29 -8.80 1.02 10.03
N PRO A 30 -8.40 0.01 10.84
CA PRO A 30 -7.22 -0.80 10.54
C PRO A 30 -7.28 -1.49 9.17
N CYS A 31 -8.45 -2.02 8.80
CA CYS A 31 -8.65 -2.65 7.50
C CYS A 31 -8.48 -1.65 6.36
N ARG A 32 -9.08 -0.46 6.49
CA ARG A 32 -8.95 0.61 5.48
C ARG A 32 -7.50 1.07 5.31
N PHE A 33 -6.78 1.24 6.41
CA PHE A 33 -5.35 1.59 6.38
C PHE A 33 -4.52 0.50 5.72
N PHE A 34 -4.73 -0.76 6.08
CA PHE A 34 -4.04 -1.87 5.45
C PHE A 34 -4.32 -1.93 3.95
N THR A 35 -5.60 -1.89 3.54
CA THR A 35 -5.98 -1.90 2.12
C THR A 35 -5.38 -0.71 1.36
N TRP A 36 -5.34 0.47 1.97
CA TRP A 36 -4.73 1.65 1.37
C TRP A 36 -3.23 1.46 1.11
N LEU A 37 -2.51 0.86 2.05
CA LEU A 37 -1.09 0.53 1.87
C LEU A 37 -0.90 -0.58 0.84
N ALA A 38 -1.77 -1.60 0.82
CA ALA A 38 -1.70 -2.71 -0.12
C ALA A 38 -1.85 -2.23 -1.57
N ILE A 39 -2.84 -1.38 -1.85
CA ILE A 39 -3.08 -0.78 -3.18
C ILE A 39 -1.87 0.01 -3.69
N GLN A 40 -1.14 0.67 -2.78
CA GLN A 40 0.02 1.48 -3.14
C GLN A 40 1.31 0.68 -3.27
N ASP A 41 1.24 -0.65 -3.16
CA ASP A 41 2.40 -1.51 -2.95
C ASP A 41 3.29 -0.89 -1.86
N ARG A 42 2.74 -0.71 -0.66
CA ARG A 42 3.39 -0.10 0.53
C ARG A 42 3.45 -1.02 1.76
N CYS A 43 2.97 -2.25 1.64
CA CYS A 43 3.12 -3.26 2.68
C CYS A 43 4.56 -3.80 2.72
N TRP A 44 4.95 -4.32 3.89
CA TRP A 44 6.21 -5.02 4.08
C TRP A 44 6.02 -6.48 3.71
N THR A 45 6.37 -6.81 2.48
CA THR A 45 6.41 -8.15 1.90
C THR A 45 7.84 -8.50 1.53
N SER A 46 8.18 -9.78 1.43
CA SER A 46 9.56 -10.21 1.15
C SER A 46 10.09 -9.61 -0.16
N ASP A 47 9.28 -9.49 -1.22
CA ASP A 47 9.69 -8.82 -2.48
C ASP A 47 10.14 -7.37 -2.28
N ARG A 48 9.51 -6.66 -1.34
CA ARG A 48 9.81 -5.26 -1.06
C ARG A 48 11.04 -5.12 -0.18
N LEU A 49 11.22 -6.04 0.75
CA LEU A 49 12.42 -6.13 1.57
C LEU A 49 13.64 -6.45 0.68
N ALA A 50 13.49 -7.41 -0.25
CA ALA A 50 14.49 -7.76 -1.25
C ALA A 50 14.90 -6.57 -2.13
N ARG A 51 13.93 -5.82 -2.67
CA ARG A 51 14.18 -4.58 -3.45
C ARG A 51 14.96 -3.52 -2.68
N ARG A 52 14.94 -3.56 -1.34
CA ARG A 52 15.65 -2.61 -0.46
C ARG A 52 16.94 -3.17 0.12
N GLY A 53 17.32 -4.41 -0.22
CA GLY A 53 18.48 -5.09 0.36
C GLY A 53 18.35 -5.36 1.86
N LEU A 54 17.11 -5.47 2.36
CA LEU A 54 16.83 -5.85 3.74
C LEU A 54 16.71 -7.37 3.85
N ASP A 55 16.89 -7.88 5.06
CA ASP A 55 16.69 -9.30 5.36
C ASP A 55 15.25 -9.73 5.01
N HIS A 56 15.12 -10.85 4.30
CA HIS A 56 13.85 -11.33 3.76
C HIS A 56 13.88 -12.85 3.56
N GLN A 57 12.70 -13.44 3.41
CA GLN A 57 12.58 -14.87 3.11
C GLN A 57 12.59 -15.09 1.59
N ASP A 58 13.27 -16.14 1.13
CA ASP A 58 13.34 -16.49 -0.30
C ASP A 58 11.98 -16.94 -0.86
N CYS A 59 11.13 -17.52 -0.01
CA CYS A 59 9.82 -18.03 -0.36
C CYS A 59 8.76 -17.53 0.61
N CYS A 60 7.53 -17.38 0.11
CA CYS A 60 6.38 -17.03 0.93
C CYS A 60 6.13 -18.11 2.00
N PRO A 61 6.05 -17.75 3.29
CA PRO A 61 5.85 -18.72 4.37
C PRO A 61 4.49 -19.41 4.35
N MET A 62 3.52 -18.92 3.57
CA MET A 62 2.20 -19.56 3.44
C MET A 62 2.17 -20.65 2.36
N CYS A 63 2.79 -20.40 1.19
CA CYS A 63 2.72 -21.34 0.06
C CYS A 63 4.01 -22.14 -0.17
N SER A 64 5.14 -21.65 0.35
CA SER A 64 6.50 -22.19 0.18
C SER A 64 6.97 -22.40 -1.27
N GLN A 65 6.30 -21.77 -2.24
CA GLN A 65 6.50 -22.02 -3.68
C GLN A 65 6.91 -20.79 -4.48
N ALA A 66 6.49 -19.60 -4.05
CA ALA A 66 6.70 -18.35 -4.76
C ALA A 66 7.19 -17.26 -3.80
N GLU A 67 7.79 -16.20 -4.34
CA GLU A 67 8.15 -15.01 -3.59
C GLU A 67 6.89 -14.36 -2.98
N GLU A 68 7.01 -13.91 -1.74
CA GLU A 68 5.92 -13.21 -1.07
C GLU A 68 5.75 -11.80 -1.65
N SER A 69 4.63 -11.58 -2.33
CA SER A 69 4.17 -10.26 -2.77
C SER A 69 2.78 -9.94 -2.22
N ILE A 70 2.41 -8.66 -2.17
CA ILE A 70 1.09 -8.26 -1.68
C ILE A 70 -0.05 -8.85 -2.52
N ASN A 71 0.16 -8.99 -3.83
CA ASN A 71 -0.79 -9.64 -4.73
C ASN A 71 -0.87 -11.13 -4.45
N HIS A 72 0.26 -11.79 -4.17
CA HIS A 72 0.29 -13.21 -3.83
C HIS A 72 -0.42 -13.52 -2.50
N ILE A 73 -0.38 -12.59 -1.53
CA ILE A 73 -1.07 -12.74 -0.24
C ILE A 73 -2.58 -12.54 -0.36
N LEU A 74 -3.02 -11.62 -1.24
CA LEU A 74 -4.42 -11.16 -1.31
C LEU A 74 -5.25 -11.78 -2.45
N LEU A 75 -4.62 -12.54 -3.35
CA LEU A 75 -5.27 -13.27 -4.45
C LEU A 75 -5.17 -14.78 -4.24
#